data_AF-A0A644YNL4-F1
#
_entry.id   AF-A0A644YNL4-F1
#
_cell.length_a   1.000
_cell.length_b   1.000
_cell.length_c   1.000
_cell.angle_alpha   90.00
_cell.angle_beta   90.00
_cell.angle_gamma   90.00
#
_symmetry.space_group_name_H-M   'P 1'
#
loop_
_entity.id
_entity.type
_entity.pdbx_description
1 polymer ?
#
loop_
_entity_poly.entity_id
_entity_poly.type
_entity_poly.pdbx_seq_one_letter_code
_entity_poly.pdbx_strand_id
1 'polypeptide(L)'
;MHSSLWNVGFEYRKNIKQQGFPLFLQGAVAFTSMGNYVDMGVQDNHGPFTFNGKNFNSDKIEFDYGVKQLAITPEFSIKKEISRFWGVKLFVKYYIPIASKDVLRVKEKDGFFLTRKETGIDKKSETININNSYDPWESFEISQFNVGIMITFN
;
A
#
# COMPACT_ATOMS: atom_id res chain seq x y z
N MET A 1 -8.93 5.16 -8.39
CA MET A 1 -8.32 4.01 -7.68
C MET A 1 -7.14 4.52 -6.89
N HIS A 2 -7.16 4.28 -5.58
CA HIS A 2 -6.06 4.63 -4.68
C HIS A 2 -5.32 3.36 -4.27
N SER A 3 -3.99 3.35 -4.44
CA SER A 3 -3.13 2.29 -3.93
C SER A 3 -2.36 2.78 -2.72
N SER A 4 -2.27 1.95 -1.67
CA SER A 4 -1.39 2.18 -0.53
C SER A 4 -0.39 1.05 -0.46
N LEU A 5 0.90 1.39 -0.35
CA LEU A 5 1.98 0.43 -0.24
C LEU A 5 2.89 0.84 0.92
N TRP A 6 3.09 -0.05 1.89
CA TRP A 6 4.20 0.06 2.82
C TRP A 6 4.92 -1.28 2.91
N ASN A 7 6.23 -1.24 3.07
CA ASN A 7 7.06 -2.43 3.20
C ASN A 7 8.19 -2.21 4.21
N VAL A 8 8.48 -3.23 5.01
CA VAL A 8 9.61 -3.26 5.94
C VAL A 8 10.29 -4.60 5.80
N GLY A 9 11.62 -4.60 5.69
CA GLY A 9 12.35 -5.83 5.41
C GLY A 9 13.85 -5.71 5.54
N PHE A 10 14.51 -6.80 5.23
CA PHE A 10 15.97 -6.90 5.21
C PHE A 10 16.45 -7.04 3.77
N GLU A 11 17.53 -6.34 3.45
CA GLU A 11 18.23 -6.43 2.17
C GLU A 11 19.67 -6.89 2.42
N TYR A 12 20.08 -7.94 1.71
CA TYR A 12 21.48 -8.30 1.56
C TYR A 12 22.01 -7.78 0.23
N ARG A 13 23.16 -7.11 0.26
CA ARG A 13 23.82 -6.53 -0.90
C ARG A 13 25.22 -7.10 -1.07
N LYS A 14 25.52 -7.65 -2.24
CA LYS A 14 26.86 -8.11 -2.62
C LYS A 14 27.38 -7.28 -3.77
N ASN A 15 28.57 -6.70 -3.61
CA ASN A 15 29.25 -6.03 -4.71
C ASN A 15 29.84 -7.07 -5.67
N ILE A 16 29.45 -7.00 -6.95
CA ILE A 16 29.94 -7.89 -8.01
C ILE A 16 31.06 -7.22 -8.82
N LYS A 17 31.06 -5.88 -8.90
CA LYS A 17 32.12 -5.11 -9.58
C LYS A 17 32.48 -3.89 -8.76
N GLN A 18 33.70 -3.91 -8.21
CA GLN A 18 34.20 -2.85 -7.34
C GLN A 18 34.85 -1.68 -8.09
N GLN A 19 35.38 -1.89 -9.30
CA GLN A 19 36.12 -0.86 -10.03
C GLN A 19 35.21 0.05 -10.87
N GLY A 20 35.47 1.36 -10.81
CA GLY A 20 34.65 2.38 -11.46
C GLY A 20 33.35 2.60 -10.70
N PHE A 21 32.23 2.65 -11.40
CA PHE A 21 30.93 2.71 -10.72
C PHE A 21 30.49 1.32 -10.24
N PRO A 22 30.21 1.14 -8.94
CA PRO A 22 29.84 -0.16 -8.38
C PRO A 22 28.62 -0.83 -9.03
N LEU A 23 28.64 -2.15 -9.08
CA LEU A 23 27.49 -2.98 -9.46
C LEU A 23 27.19 -3.96 -8.33
N PHE A 24 25.94 -3.98 -7.88
CA PHE A 24 25.50 -4.79 -6.75
C PHE A 24 24.45 -5.81 -7.16
N LEU A 25 24.60 -7.03 -6.65
CA LEU A 25 23.52 -8.00 -6.54
C LEU A 25 22.82 -7.81 -5.22
N GLN A 26 21.50 -7.83 -5.23
CA GLN A 26 20.67 -7.60 -4.05
C GLN A 26 19.62 -8.69 -3.94
N GLY A 27 19.51 -9.27 -2.75
CA GLY A 27 18.40 -10.14 -2.36
C GLY A 27 17.75 -9.54 -1.12
N ALA A 28 16.44 -9.39 -1.14
CA ALA A 28 15.69 -8.82 -0.03
C ALA A 28 14.42 -9.63 0.26
N VAL A 29 13.99 -9.57 1.52
CA VAL A 29 12.69 -10.10 1.95
C VAL A 29 12.04 -9.03 2.82
N ALA A 30 10.80 -8.65 2.46
CA ALA A 30 10.03 -7.67 3.19
C ALA A 30 8.65 -8.19 3.57
N PHE A 31 8.14 -7.73 4.71
CA PHE A 31 6.71 -7.72 4.97
C PHE A 31 6.11 -6.50 4.29
N THR A 32 5.10 -6.73 3.46
CA THR A 32 4.47 -5.71 2.64
C THR A 32 2.98 -5.67 2.95
N SER A 33 2.42 -4.48 3.13
CA SER A 33 0.97 -4.27 3.06
C SER A 33 0.65 -3.50 1.80
N MET A 34 -0.30 -4.04 1.04
CA MET A 34 -0.81 -3.44 -0.17
C MET A 34 -2.30 -3.21 0.01
N GLY A 35 -2.83 -2.14 -0.55
CA GLY A 35 -4.26 -1.91 -0.57
C GLY A 35 -4.68 -1.28 -1.88
N ASN A 36 -5.73 -1.81 -2.49
CA ASN A 36 -6.35 -1.28 -3.70
C ASN A 36 -7.77 -0.86 -3.36
N TYR A 37 -8.06 0.42 -3.55
CA TYR A 37 -9.32 1.02 -3.10
C TYR A 37 -10.00 1.80 -4.21
N VAL A 38 -11.33 1.72 -4.23
CA VAL A 38 -12.21 2.60 -4.98
C VAL A 38 -12.84 3.61 -4.03
N ASP A 39 -12.75 4.86 -4.45
CA ASP A 39 -13.41 5.98 -3.81
C ASP A 39 -14.92 5.84 -4.05
N MET A 40 -15.70 5.80 -2.96
CA MET A 40 -17.16 5.76 -2.99
C MET A 40 -17.79 7.14 -2.84
N GLY A 41 -16.97 8.18 -2.68
CA GLY A 41 -17.37 9.57 -2.60
C GLY A 41 -16.99 10.24 -1.29
N VAL A 42 -17.06 11.57 -1.34
CA VAL A 42 -16.89 12.45 -0.20
C VAL A 42 -18.27 12.95 0.22
N GLN A 43 -18.59 12.87 1.50
CA GLN A 43 -19.83 13.34 2.08
C GLN A 43 -19.56 14.45 3.09
N ASP A 44 -20.47 15.41 3.16
CA ASP A 44 -20.47 16.39 4.24
C ASP A 44 -20.87 15.70 5.54
N ASN A 45 -20.17 16.04 6.61
CA ASN A 45 -20.37 15.48 7.92
C ASN A 45 -21.02 16.52 8.83
N HIS A 46 -22.24 16.23 9.27
CA HIS A 46 -23.06 17.18 10.03
C HIS A 46 -22.69 17.25 11.53
N GLY A 47 -21.69 16.50 11.99
CA GLY A 47 -21.20 16.55 13.36
C GLY A 47 -20.18 15.45 13.69
N PRO A 48 -19.53 15.51 14.87
CA PRO A 48 -18.57 14.50 15.27
C PRO A 48 -19.23 13.14 15.50
N PHE A 49 -18.57 12.07 15.05
CA PHE A 49 -19.03 10.69 15.26
C PHE A 49 -17.86 9.76 15.57
N THR A 50 -18.15 8.65 16.26
CA THR A 50 -17.15 7.62 16.53
C THR A 50 -17.35 6.43 15.61
N PHE A 51 -16.29 6.03 14.90
CA PHE A 51 -16.29 4.88 14.02
C PHE A 51 -15.05 4.02 14.26
N ASN A 52 -15.27 2.73 14.53
CA ASN A 52 -14.24 1.77 14.93
C ASN A 52 -13.28 2.30 16.03
N GLY A 53 -13.85 2.87 17.09
CA GLY A 53 -13.09 3.43 18.23
C GLY A 53 -12.35 4.75 17.96
N LYS A 54 -12.44 5.31 16.76
CA LYS A 54 -11.85 6.62 16.41
C LYS A 54 -12.94 7.68 16.29
N ASN A 55 -12.72 8.82 16.93
CA ASN A 55 -13.61 9.98 16.83
C ASN A 55 -13.22 10.83 15.61
N PHE A 56 -14.15 10.95 14.66
CA PHE A 56 -14.07 11.75 13.45
C PHE A 56 -14.75 13.09 13.70
N ASN A 57 -14.03 14.18 13.46
CA ASN A 57 -14.53 15.55 13.66
C ASN A 57 -14.02 16.44 12.52
N SER A 58 -14.36 16.04 11.30
CA SER A 58 -14.04 16.74 10.06
C SER A 58 -15.35 17.06 9.36
N ASP A 59 -15.44 18.21 8.69
CA ASP A 59 -16.63 18.62 7.92
C ASP A 59 -16.85 17.75 6.69
N LYS A 60 -15.80 17.05 6.22
CA LYS A 60 -15.86 16.14 5.07
C LYS A 60 -15.20 14.81 5.35
N ILE A 61 -15.92 13.76 4.97
CA ILE A 61 -15.51 12.37 5.15
C ILE A 61 -15.51 11.67 3.80
N GLU A 62 -14.41 11.00 3.49
CA GLU A 62 -14.27 10.12 2.32
C GLU A 62 -14.50 8.67 2.75
N PHE A 63 -15.26 7.96 1.94
CA PHE A 63 -15.48 6.53 2.06
C PHE A 63 -14.77 5.82 0.94
N ASP A 64 -13.91 4.88 1.28
CA ASP A 64 -13.26 4.00 0.31
C ASP A 64 -13.66 2.56 0.57
N TYR A 65 -13.81 1.77 -0.48
CA TYR A 65 -13.92 0.32 -0.37
C TYR A 65 -12.83 -0.36 -1.18
N GLY A 66 -12.29 -1.46 -0.66
CA GLY A 66 -11.34 -2.24 -1.43
C GLY A 66 -10.67 -3.34 -0.64
N VAL A 67 -9.61 -3.89 -1.23
CA VAL A 67 -8.89 -5.04 -0.68
C VAL A 67 -7.61 -4.56 -0.03
N LYS A 68 -7.38 -4.98 1.22
CA LYS A 68 -6.10 -4.86 1.91
C LYS A 68 -5.45 -6.23 2.00
N GLN A 69 -4.23 -6.33 1.49
CA GLN A 69 -3.43 -7.55 1.48
C GLN A 69 -2.14 -7.36 2.28
N LEU A 70 -1.80 -8.38 3.07
CA LEU A 70 -0.49 -8.54 3.70
C LEU A 70 0.26 -9.65 2.98
N ALA A 71 1.52 -9.40 2.65
CA ALA A 71 2.35 -10.32 1.89
C ALA A 71 3.79 -10.37 2.44
N ILE A 72 4.43 -11.51 2.26
CA ILE A 72 5.89 -11.60 2.27
C ILE A 72 6.36 -11.36 0.84
N THR A 73 7.36 -10.49 0.68
CA THR A 73 7.83 -10.04 -0.63
C THR A 73 9.31 -10.33 -0.76
N PRO A 74 9.70 -11.50 -1.28
CA PRO A 74 11.01 -11.68 -1.83
C PRO A 74 11.24 -10.72 -3.01
N GLU A 75 12.41 -10.13 -3.03
CA GLU A 75 12.89 -9.27 -4.10
C GLU A 75 14.30 -9.70 -4.50
N PHE A 76 14.53 -9.77 -5.81
CA PHE A 76 15.87 -9.89 -6.37
C PHE A 76 16.14 -8.69 -7.26
N SER A 77 17.32 -8.10 -7.15
CA SER A 77 17.65 -6.91 -7.93
C SER A 77 19.13 -6.77 -8.25
N ILE A 78 19.38 -6.01 -9.31
CA ILE A 78 20.70 -5.57 -9.74
C ILE A 78 20.70 -4.05 -9.69
N LYS A 79 21.57 -3.48 -8.85
CA LYS A 79 21.76 -2.03 -8.74
C LYS A 79 23.10 -1.63 -9.34
N LYS A 80 23.06 -0.77 -10.35
CA LYS A 80 24.23 -0.13 -10.95
C LYS A 80 24.30 1.31 -10.46
N GLU A 81 25.37 1.66 -9.76
CA GLU A 81 25.66 3.08 -9.53
C GLU A 81 26.12 3.70 -10.84
N ILE A 82 25.67 4.92 -11.15
CA ILE A 82 26.05 5.66 -12.36
C ILE A 82 26.82 6.92 -11.97
N SER A 83 26.52 7.49 -10.81
CA SER A 83 27.29 8.57 -10.20
C SER A 83 27.35 8.38 -8.68
N ARG A 84 27.99 9.33 -7.98
CA ARG A 84 27.98 9.38 -6.51
C ARG A 84 26.59 9.66 -5.93
N PHE A 85 25.69 10.26 -6.71
CA PHE A 85 24.39 10.75 -6.24
C PHE A 85 23.22 9.88 -6.66
N TRP A 86 23.38 9.10 -7.74
CA TRP A 86 22.30 8.29 -8.28
C TRP A 86 22.78 7.03 -8.99
N GLY A 87 21.87 6.08 -9.10
CA GLY A 87 22.05 4.82 -9.82
C GLY A 87 20.72 4.29 -10.32
N VAL A 88 20.79 3.17 -11.02
CA VAL A 88 19.62 2.46 -11.56
C VAL A 88 19.54 1.08 -10.93
N LYS A 89 18.33 0.71 -10.51
CA LYS A 89 18.00 -0.59 -9.92
C LYS A 89 16.99 -1.29 -10.83
N LEU A 90 17.39 -2.43 -11.38
CA LEU A 90 16.48 -3.37 -12.02
C LEU A 90 16.07 -4.39 -10.97
N PHE A 91 14.77 -4.62 -10.80
CA PHE A 91 14.26 -5.52 -9.76
C PHE A 91 13.12 -6.41 -10.25
N VAL A 92 12.99 -7.56 -9.58
CA VAL A 92 11.84 -8.45 -9.66
C VAL A 92 11.35 -8.73 -8.24
N LYS A 93 10.04 -8.62 -8.04
CA LYS A 93 9.34 -8.85 -6.78
C LYS A 93 8.23 -9.85 -7.00
N TYR A 94 8.02 -10.68 -6.00
CA TYR A 94 6.84 -11.53 -5.93
C TYR A 94 6.16 -11.32 -4.58
N TYR A 95 4.86 -11.01 -4.60
CA TYR A 95 4.05 -10.82 -3.40
C TYR A 95 3.40 -12.15 -3.05
N ILE A 96 3.89 -12.80 -2.00
CA ILE A 96 3.31 -14.02 -1.45
C ILE A 96 2.24 -13.61 -0.44
N PRO A 97 0.94 -13.70 -0.77
CA PRO A 97 -0.12 -13.24 0.11
C PRO A 97 -0.20 -14.13 1.36
N ILE A 98 -0.16 -13.51 2.53
CA ILE A 98 -0.37 -14.15 3.83
C ILE A 98 -1.83 -14.00 4.25
N ALA A 99 -2.38 -12.80 4.07
CA ALA A 99 -3.75 -12.47 4.43
C ALA A 99 -4.32 -11.45 3.44
N SER A 100 -5.60 -11.60 3.11
CA SER A 100 -6.34 -10.64 2.30
C SER A 100 -7.68 -10.38 2.97
N LYS A 101 -8.10 -9.12 3.01
CA LYS A 101 -9.35 -8.70 3.63
C LYS A 101 -9.98 -7.58 2.83
N ASP A 102 -11.27 -7.65 2.65
CA ASP A 102 -12.06 -6.53 2.14
C ASP A 102 -12.32 -5.55 3.26
N VAL A 103 -12.03 -4.28 3.01
CA VAL A 103 -12.07 -3.22 4.02
C VAL A 103 -12.85 -2.04 3.48
N LEU A 104 -13.85 -1.62 4.27
CA LEU A 104 -14.49 -0.32 4.16
C LEU A 104 -13.67 0.67 4.99
N ARG A 105 -13.14 1.73 4.38
CA ARG A 105 -12.39 2.78 5.06
C ARG A 105 -13.16 4.07 5.13
N VAL A 106 -12.91 4.80 6.22
CA VAL A 106 -13.42 6.13 6.48
C VAL A 106 -12.23 7.04 6.75
N LYS A 107 -12.17 8.17 6.05
CA LYS A 107 -11.06 9.13 6.10
C LYS A 107 -11.57 10.55 6.26
N GLU A 108 -10.85 11.35 7.04
CA GLU A 108 -11.07 12.79 7.08
C GLU A 108 -10.44 13.44 5.84
N LYS A 109 -11.21 14.26 5.11
CA LYS A 109 -10.72 15.03 3.94
C LYS A 109 -10.28 16.44 4.30
N ASP A 110 -10.92 17.05 5.28
CA ASP A 110 -10.63 18.42 5.69
C ASP A 110 -9.70 18.47 6.90
N GLY A 111 -8.93 19.55 7.01
CA GLY A 111 -7.87 19.72 8.02
C GLY A 111 -6.46 19.41 7.49
N PHE A 112 -5.46 19.59 8.38
CA PHE A 112 -4.06 19.41 8.05
C PHE A 112 -3.72 17.93 7.81
N PHE A 113 -2.95 17.61 6.76
CA PHE A 113 -2.77 16.22 6.31
C PHE A 113 -2.17 15.28 7.36
N LEU A 114 -1.36 15.78 8.30
CA LEU A 114 -0.80 14.98 9.40
C LEU A 114 -1.80 14.67 10.52
N THR A 115 -2.89 15.42 10.63
CA THR A 115 -3.91 15.22 11.68
C THR A 115 -5.12 14.44 11.20
N ARG A 116 -5.24 14.20 9.88
CA ARG A 116 -6.34 13.46 9.29
C ARG A 116 -6.34 12.02 9.78
N LYS A 117 -7.48 11.58 10.28
CA LYS A 117 -7.67 10.21 10.74
C LYS A 117 -8.18 9.33 9.60
N GLU A 118 -7.67 8.12 9.57
CA GLU A 118 -8.14 7.03 8.73
C GLU A 118 -8.44 5.82 9.61
N THR A 119 -9.54 5.14 9.34
CA THR A 119 -9.85 3.83 9.93
C THR A 119 -10.56 2.96 8.91
N GLY A 120 -10.60 1.66 9.15
CA GLY A 120 -11.41 0.76 8.35
C GLY A 120 -12.00 -0.38 9.16
N ILE A 121 -13.03 -1.01 8.60
CA ILE A 121 -13.70 -2.19 9.14
C ILE A 121 -13.68 -3.28 8.07
N ASP A 122 -13.40 -4.51 8.50
CA ASP A 122 -13.45 -5.70 7.64
C ASP A 122 -14.90 -5.96 7.20
N LYS A 123 -15.16 -6.21 5.91
CA LYS A 123 -16.52 -6.53 5.39
C LYS A 123 -17.18 -7.69 6.16
N LYS A 124 -16.38 -8.67 6.61
CA LYS A 124 -16.85 -9.83 7.39
C LYS A 124 -17.31 -9.49 8.81
N SER A 125 -17.18 -8.24 9.25
CA SER A 125 -17.67 -7.80 10.56
C SER A 125 -19.20 -7.71 10.54
N GLU A 126 -19.85 -8.25 11.57
CA GLU A 126 -21.31 -8.23 11.76
C GLU A 126 -21.91 -6.81 11.81
N THR A 127 -21.08 -5.78 11.91
CA THR A 127 -21.49 -4.37 11.93
C THR A 127 -21.84 -3.80 10.57
N ILE A 128 -21.51 -4.49 9.47
CA ILE A 128 -21.77 -4.01 8.10
C ILE A 128 -22.91 -4.83 7.50
N ASN A 129 -24.08 -4.21 7.31
CA ASN A 129 -25.19 -4.78 6.56
C ASN A 129 -25.29 -4.10 5.19
N ILE A 130 -24.88 -4.79 4.12
CA ILE A 130 -24.94 -4.30 2.75
C ILE A 130 -26.28 -4.75 2.16
N ASN A 131 -27.24 -3.83 2.04
CA ASN A 131 -28.59 -4.12 1.54
C ASN A 131 -28.69 -4.30 0.00
N ASN A 132 -27.58 -4.35 -0.74
CA ASN A 132 -27.58 -4.47 -2.20
C ASN A 132 -26.86 -5.74 -2.67
N SER A 133 -27.58 -6.56 -3.44
CA SER A 133 -27.20 -7.87 -4.00
C SER A 133 -26.20 -7.81 -5.16
N TYR A 134 -25.65 -6.63 -5.45
CA TYR A 134 -24.60 -6.45 -6.44
C TYR A 134 -23.35 -6.03 -5.68
N ASP A 135 -22.32 -6.86 -5.72
CA ASP A 135 -20.96 -6.53 -5.28
C ASP A 135 -20.16 -6.10 -6.54
N PRO A 136 -20.13 -4.82 -6.96
CA PRO A 136 -19.37 -4.35 -8.13
C PRO A 136 -17.84 -4.55 -8.08
N TRP A 137 -17.34 -5.33 -7.12
CA TRP A 137 -16.03 -5.19 -6.52
C TRP A 137 -15.23 -6.50 -6.49
N GLU A 138 -15.79 -7.62 -6.98
CA GLU A 138 -15.14 -8.94 -6.98
C GLU A 138 -13.90 -9.02 -7.90
N SER A 139 -13.56 -7.95 -8.62
CA SER A 139 -12.49 -7.92 -9.62
C SER A 139 -11.20 -7.20 -9.18
N PHE A 140 -11.05 -6.82 -7.90
CA PHE A 140 -9.81 -6.20 -7.42
C PHE A 140 -8.68 -7.23 -7.28
N GLU A 141 -8.05 -7.57 -8.39
CA GLU A 141 -6.82 -8.34 -8.39
C GLU A 141 -5.63 -7.46 -8.02
N ILE A 142 -4.87 -7.93 -7.03
CA ILE A 142 -3.58 -7.36 -6.68
C ILE A 142 -2.53 -8.18 -7.42
N SER A 143 -1.84 -7.58 -8.40
CA SER A 143 -0.77 -8.26 -9.13
C SER A 143 0.28 -8.78 -8.15
N GLN A 144 0.49 -10.10 -8.19
CA GLN A 144 1.47 -10.78 -7.34
C GLN A 144 2.89 -10.65 -7.87
N PHE A 145 3.08 -10.22 -9.12
CA PHE A 145 4.39 -10.12 -9.75
C PHE A 145 4.66 -8.70 -10.18
N ASN A 146 5.86 -8.20 -9.87
CA ASN A 146 6.26 -6.86 -10.26
C ASN A 146 7.71 -6.85 -10.73
N VAL A 147 7.93 -6.41 -11.97
CA VAL A 147 9.26 -6.17 -12.54
C VAL A 147 9.34 -4.70 -12.86
N GLY A 148 10.48 -4.09 -12.57
CA GLY A 148 10.63 -2.66 -12.79
C GLY A 148 12.07 -2.20 -12.83
N ILE A 149 12.22 -0.99 -13.34
CA ILE A 149 13.45 -0.20 -13.31
C ILE A 149 13.18 1.01 -12.43
N MET A 150 14.08 1.29 -11.51
CA MET A 150 13.97 2.39 -10.56
C MET A 150 15.25 3.22 -10.57
N ILE A 151 15.10 4.54 -10.60
CA ILE A 151 16.20 5.46 -10.30
C ILE A 151 16.32 5.53 -8.77
N THR A 152 17.51 5.25 -8.28
CA THR A 152 17.85 5.29 -6.86
C THR A 152 18.78 6.45 -6.59
N PHE A 153 18.53 7.20 -5.53
CA PHE A 153 19.41 8.27 -5.05
C PHE A 153 20.23 7.74 -3.87
N ASN A 154 21.52 8.05 -3.84
CA ASN A 154 22.46 7.62 -2.80
C ASN A 154 22.53 8.64 -1.67
#